data_AF-A0A0M7AKB9-F1
#
_entry.id   AF-A0A0M7AKB9-F1
#
_cell.length_a   1.000
_cell.length_b   1.000
_cell.length_c   1.000
_cell.angle_alpha   90.00
_cell.angle_beta   90.00
_cell.angle_gamma   90.00
#
_symmetry.space_group_name_H-M   'P 1'
#
loop_
_entity.id
_entity.type
_entity.pdbx_description
1 polymer ?
#
loop_
_entity_poly.entity_id
_entity_poly.type
_entity_poly.pdbx_seq_one_letter_code
_entity_poly.pdbx_strand_id
1 'polypeptide(L)'
;MARNSREIERMFKMQEQILKLSSWILQDLDSQAHKLNEKERRILLALSNGDLAQHDRFIANAAERLRRIIEEMARITAAREKVNAEFERQRHMLKTMSERLAVMRGEEQRANDERELQEYLDRRYG
;
A
#
# COMPACT_ATOMS: atom_id res chain seq x y z
N MET A 1 -15.48 -13.62 -25.55
CA MET A 1 -14.36 -13.77 -24.58
C MET A 1 -13.54 -12.49 -24.44
N ALA A 2 -13.10 -11.85 -25.53
CA ALA A 2 -12.28 -10.62 -25.49
C ALA A 2 -12.83 -9.44 -24.65
N ARG A 3 -14.17 -9.30 -24.51
CA ARG A 3 -14.78 -8.28 -23.64
C ARG A 3 -14.47 -8.50 -22.15
N ASN A 4 -14.51 -9.76 -21.70
CA ASN A 4 -14.18 -10.13 -20.31
C ASN A 4 -12.69 -9.98 -20.04
N SER A 5 -11.83 -10.35 -21.00
CA SER A 5 -10.37 -10.18 -20.89
C SER A 5 -9.99 -8.70 -20.67
N ARG A 6 -10.54 -7.78 -21.46
CA ARG A 6 -10.32 -6.33 -21.31
C ARG A 6 -10.86 -5.73 -20.01
N GLU A 7 -11.93 -6.28 -19.44
CA GLU A 7 -12.45 -5.84 -18.14
C GLU A 7 -11.56 -6.31 -16.99
N ILE A 8 -11.07 -7.54 -17.04
CA ILE A 8 -10.14 -8.08 -16.05
C ILE A 8 -8.81 -7.32 -16.10
N GLU A 9 -8.31 -6.97 -17.29
CA GLU A 9 -7.12 -6.12 -17.44
C GLU A 9 -7.30 -4.72 -16.86
N ARG A 10 -8.49 -4.11 -17.04
CA ARG A 10 -8.80 -2.80 -16.45
C ARG A 10 -8.84 -2.88 -14.93
N MET A 11 -9.50 -3.88 -14.38
CA MET A 11 -9.52 -4.11 -12.94
C MET A 11 -8.11 -4.39 -12.39
N PHE A 12 -7.29 -5.17 -13.11
CA PHE A 12 -5.92 -5.44 -12.73
C PHE A 12 -5.07 -4.17 -12.63
N LYS A 13 -5.12 -3.31 -13.66
CA LYS A 13 -4.43 -2.01 -13.65
C LYS A 13 -4.90 -1.10 -12.50
N MET A 14 -6.20 -1.09 -12.22
CA MET A 14 -6.74 -0.34 -11.08
C MET A 14 -6.20 -0.88 -9.75
N GLN A 15 -6.14 -2.20 -9.57
CA GLN A 15 -5.57 -2.80 -8.37
C GLN A 15 -4.07 -2.48 -8.21
N GLU A 16 -3.30 -2.42 -9.31
CA GLU A 16 -1.90 -1.98 -9.25
C GLU A 16 -1.77 -0.52 -8.78
N GLN A 17 -2.67 0.35 -9.23
CA GLN A 17 -2.71 1.75 -8.78
C GLN A 17 -3.06 1.86 -7.30
N ILE A 18 -4.05 1.08 -6.83
CA ILE A 18 -4.43 1.04 -5.42
C ILE A 18 -3.26 0.54 -4.56
N LEU A 19 -2.54 -0.50 -4.98
CA LEU A 19 -1.37 -0.99 -4.26
C LEU A 19 -0.28 0.09 -4.14
N LYS A 20 -0.03 0.84 -5.22
CA LYS A 20 0.92 1.97 -5.20
C LYS A 20 0.48 3.06 -4.23
N LEU A 21 -0.81 3.38 -4.20
CA LEU A 21 -1.37 4.34 -3.25
C LEU A 21 -1.19 3.86 -1.80
N SER A 22 -1.51 2.60 -1.51
CA SER A 22 -1.30 1.99 -0.18
C SER A 22 0.18 2.06 0.24
N SER A 23 1.12 1.79 -0.68
CA SER A 23 2.56 1.93 -0.41
C SER A 23 2.94 3.38 -0.08
N TRP A 24 2.40 4.36 -0.80
CA TRP A 24 2.64 5.78 -0.53
C TRP A 24 2.09 6.21 0.84
N ILE A 25 0.88 5.76 1.20
CA ILE A 25 0.28 6.03 2.51
C ILE A 25 1.14 5.46 3.64
N LEU A 26 1.68 4.25 3.49
CA LEU A 26 2.59 3.66 4.49
C LEU A 26 3.85 4.50 4.67
N GLN A 27 4.46 4.98 3.59
CA GLN A 27 5.62 5.86 3.65
C GLN A 27 5.31 7.19 4.35
N ASP A 28 4.14 7.76 4.10
CA ASP A 28 3.71 8.99 4.77
C ASP A 28 3.51 8.78 6.27
N LEU A 29 2.85 7.68 6.67
CA LEU A 29 2.69 7.31 8.08
C LEU A 29 4.04 7.10 8.78
N ASP A 30 4.98 6.43 8.12
CA ASP A 30 6.35 6.25 8.63
C ASP A 30 7.07 7.62 8.79
N SER A 31 6.90 8.54 7.83
CA SER A 31 7.43 9.90 7.93
C SER A 31 6.84 10.68 9.10
N GLN A 32 5.53 10.59 9.30
CA GLN A 32 4.85 11.22 10.44
C GLN A 32 5.37 10.66 11.77
N ALA A 33 5.53 9.34 11.88
CA ALA A 33 6.10 8.70 13.06
C ALA A 33 7.54 9.19 13.34
N HIS A 34 8.37 9.29 12.31
CA HIS A 34 9.72 9.83 12.43
C HIS A 34 9.74 11.27 12.96
N LYS A 35 8.86 12.15 12.44
CA LYS A 35 8.74 13.54 12.91
C LYS A 35 8.30 13.62 14.37
N LEU A 36 7.40 12.74 14.81
CA LEU A 36 6.96 12.68 16.21
C LEU A 36 8.08 12.22 17.14
N ASN A 37 8.81 11.17 16.77
CA ASN A 37 9.99 10.71 17.52
C ASN A 37 11.06 11.81 17.63
N GLU A 38 11.25 12.61 16.58
CA GLU A 38 12.19 13.72 16.62
C GLU A 38 11.72 14.82 17.59
N LYS A 39 10.43 15.17 17.58
CA LYS A 39 9.84 16.11 18.54
C LYS A 39 9.98 15.62 19.97
N GLU A 40 9.73 14.33 20.21
CA GLU A 40 9.92 13.68 21.51
C GLU A 40 11.36 13.83 22.00
N ARG A 41 12.34 13.45 21.16
CA ARG A 41 13.77 13.58 21.48
C ARG A 41 14.15 15.01 21.84
N ARG A 42 13.65 16.00 21.10
CA ARG A 42 13.91 17.43 21.41
C ARG A 42 13.34 17.84 22.76
N ILE A 43 12.16 17.35 23.13
CA ILE A 43 11.56 17.63 24.44
C ILE A 43 12.39 16.98 25.56
N LEU A 44 12.82 15.73 25.38
CA LEU A 44 13.65 15.02 26.35
C LEU A 44 15.02 15.67 26.54
N LEU A 45 15.66 16.13 25.46
CA LEU A 45 16.91 16.89 25.52
C LEU A 45 16.74 18.25 26.23
N ALA A 46 15.61 18.92 26.00
CA ALA A 46 15.32 20.17 26.69
C ALA A 46 15.07 19.94 28.20
N LEU A 47 14.44 18.81 28.57
CA LEU A 47 14.27 18.40 29.96
C LEU A 47 15.60 18.05 30.64
N SER A 48 16.54 17.42 29.94
CA SER A 48 17.85 17.08 30.51
C SER A 48 18.77 18.29 30.72
N ASN A 49 18.55 19.39 29.98
CA ASN A 49 19.45 20.54 29.94
C ASN A 49 18.93 21.79 30.69
N GLY A 50 17.73 21.74 31.28
CA GLY A 50 17.06 22.92 31.89
C GLY A 50 17.53 23.28 33.30
N ASP A 51 17.59 24.57 33.62
CA ASP A 51 18.01 25.15 34.92
C ASP A 51 16.85 25.25 35.94
N LEU A 52 17.13 24.98 37.24
CA LEU A 52 16.19 24.55 38.29
C LEU A 52 15.01 25.49 38.60
N ALA A 53 15.07 26.78 38.29
CA ALA A 53 14.12 27.78 38.79
C ALA A 53 12.75 27.82 38.08
N GLN A 54 12.61 27.20 36.89
CA GLN A 54 11.34 27.12 36.14
C GLN A 54 10.86 25.68 35.89
N HIS A 55 11.45 24.70 36.59
CA HIS A 55 11.27 23.27 36.30
C HIS A 55 9.81 22.81 36.41
N ASP A 56 9.05 23.15 37.44
CA ASP A 56 7.73 22.54 37.64
C ASP A 56 6.73 22.86 36.52
N ARG A 57 6.64 24.12 36.09
CA ARG A 57 5.77 24.52 34.96
C ARG A 57 6.30 23.98 33.64
N PHE A 58 7.62 23.95 33.48
CA PHE A 58 8.25 23.42 32.26
C PHE A 58 8.05 21.91 32.13
N ILE A 59 8.23 21.15 33.21
CA ILE A 59 7.99 19.71 33.32
C ILE A 59 6.53 19.39 33.04
N ALA A 60 5.58 20.13 33.64
CA ALA A 60 4.16 19.92 33.40
C ALA A 60 3.80 20.10 31.91
N ASN A 61 4.29 21.18 31.28
CA ASN A 61 4.07 21.44 29.86
C ASN A 61 4.75 20.39 28.96
N ALA A 62 5.97 19.94 29.31
CA ALA A 62 6.67 18.90 28.57
C ALA A 62 5.94 17.57 28.67
N ALA A 63 5.45 17.20 29.87
CA ALA A 63 4.66 15.99 30.10
C ALA A 63 3.36 16.00 29.30
N GLU A 64 2.65 17.13 29.22
CA GLU A 64 1.45 17.25 28.40
C GLU A 64 1.77 17.08 26.90
N ARG A 65 2.85 17.69 26.42
CA ARG A 65 3.30 17.53 25.03
C ARG A 65 3.70 16.09 24.72
N LEU A 66 4.38 15.40 25.63
CA LEU A 66 4.74 13.99 25.50
C LEU A 66 3.50 13.10 25.47
N ARG A 67 2.49 13.36 26.33
CA ARG A 67 1.21 12.63 26.28
C ARG A 67 0.52 12.77 24.93
N ARG A 68 0.45 14.00 24.38
CA ARG A 68 -0.12 14.22 23.04
C ARG A 68 0.66 13.47 21.95
N ILE A 69 2.00 13.46 22.03
CA ILE A 69 2.83 12.69 21.09
C ILE A 69 2.52 11.18 21.18
N ILE A 70 2.39 10.63 22.39
CA ILE A 70 2.05 9.21 22.59
C ILE A 70 0.68 8.89 21.99
N GLU A 71 -0.32 9.75 22.20
CA GLU A 71 -1.65 9.59 21.61
C GLU A 71 -1.62 9.64 20.07
N GLU A 72 -0.87 10.60 19.50
CA GLU A 72 -0.70 10.71 18.05
C GLU A 72 0.05 9.50 17.48
N MET A 73 1.11 9.03 18.15
CA MET A 73 1.83 7.80 17.77
C MET A 73 0.92 6.57 17.80
N ALA A 74 0.09 6.43 18.83
CA ALA A 74 -0.86 5.32 18.91
C ALA A 74 -1.85 5.33 17.73
N ARG A 75 -2.33 6.51 17.32
CA ARG A 75 -3.19 6.66 16.14
C ARG A 75 -2.46 6.30 14.84
N ILE A 76 -1.21 6.73 14.68
CA ILE A 76 -0.38 6.39 13.51
C ILE A 76 -0.13 4.88 13.45
N THR A 77 0.22 4.24 14.57
CA THR A 77 0.43 2.79 14.62
C THR A 77 -0.84 2.03 14.21
N ALA A 78 -2.00 2.40 14.75
CA ALA A 78 -3.27 1.78 14.38
C ALA A 78 -3.64 2.02 12.91
N ALA A 79 -3.38 3.21 12.37
CA ALA A 79 -3.58 3.51 10.95
C ALA A 79 -2.65 2.66 10.08
N ARG A 80 -1.38 2.54 10.46
CA ARG A 80 -0.36 1.75 9.76
C ARG A 80 -0.70 0.27 9.73
N GLU A 81 -1.18 -0.29 10.84
CA GLU A 81 -1.65 -1.68 10.89
C GLU A 81 -2.80 -1.93 9.93
N LYS A 82 -3.79 -1.02 9.87
CA LYS A 82 -4.92 -1.13 8.93
C LYS A 82 -4.47 -1.08 7.48
N VAL A 83 -3.61 -0.12 7.15
CA VAL A 83 -3.10 0.03 5.78
C VAL A 83 -2.21 -1.15 5.40
N ASN A 84 -1.37 -1.67 6.29
CA ASN A 84 -0.57 -2.87 6.05
C ASN A 84 -1.43 -4.11 5.79
N ALA A 85 -2.48 -4.32 6.59
CA ALA A 85 -3.38 -5.45 6.39
C ALA A 85 -4.08 -5.38 5.02
N GLU A 86 -4.46 -4.17 4.59
CA GLU A 86 -5.06 -3.94 3.28
C GLU A 86 -4.04 -4.08 2.14
N PHE A 87 -2.82 -3.57 2.32
CA PHE A 87 -1.72 -3.71 1.38
C PHE A 87 -1.40 -5.19 1.09
N GLU A 88 -1.34 -6.01 2.14
CA GLU A 88 -1.11 -7.45 1.99
C GLU A 88 -2.28 -8.14 1.27
N ARG A 89 -3.54 -7.78 1.59
CA ARG A 89 -4.71 -8.29 0.85
C ARG A 89 -4.64 -7.94 -0.65
N GLN A 90 -4.33 -6.69 -0.97
CA GLN A 90 -4.20 -6.21 -2.35
C GLN A 90 -3.07 -6.93 -3.10
N ARG A 91 -1.95 -7.18 -2.43
CA ARG A 91 -0.82 -7.93 -2.99
C ARG A 91 -1.21 -9.36 -3.36
N HIS A 92 -1.94 -10.05 -2.50
CA HIS A 92 -2.45 -11.40 -2.78
C HIS A 92 -3.45 -11.39 -3.94
N MET A 93 -4.37 -10.42 -3.93
CA MET A 93 -5.36 -10.25 -5.00
C MET A 93 -4.69 -10.03 -6.36
N LEU A 94 -3.69 -9.14 -6.43
CA LEU A 94 -2.94 -8.88 -7.65
C LEU A 94 -2.24 -10.13 -8.17
N LYS A 95 -1.60 -10.91 -7.28
CA LYS A 95 -0.98 -12.18 -7.66
C LYS A 95 -2.00 -13.11 -8.31
N THR A 96 -3.13 -13.36 -7.67
CA THR A 96 -4.18 -14.23 -8.21
C THR A 96 -4.77 -13.71 -9.53
N MET A 97 -4.98 -12.39 -9.65
CA MET A 97 -5.47 -11.80 -10.90
C MET A 97 -4.45 -11.94 -12.03
N SER A 98 -3.15 -11.79 -11.74
CA SER A 98 -2.08 -11.96 -12.73
C SER A 98 -2.01 -13.40 -13.25
N GLU A 99 -2.15 -14.39 -12.37
CA GLU A 99 -2.18 -15.82 -12.72
C GLU A 99 -3.40 -16.14 -13.61
N ARG A 100 -4.58 -15.64 -13.24
CA ARG A 100 -5.80 -15.80 -14.04
C ARG A 100 -5.68 -15.16 -15.43
N LEU A 101 -5.12 -13.96 -15.51
CA LEU A 101 -4.90 -13.29 -16.80
C LEU A 101 -3.91 -14.06 -17.68
N ALA A 102 -2.87 -14.66 -17.10
CA ALA A 102 -1.92 -15.47 -17.86
C ALA A 102 -2.59 -16.70 -18.48
N VAL A 103 -3.43 -17.41 -17.71
CA VAL A 103 -4.20 -18.57 -18.21
C VAL A 103 -5.14 -18.14 -19.32
N MET A 104 -5.92 -17.08 -19.11
CA MET A 104 -6.86 -16.57 -20.11
C MET A 104 -6.18 -16.16 -21.41
N ARG A 105 -5.02 -15.49 -21.34
CA ARG A 105 -4.23 -15.13 -22.53
C ARG A 105 -3.74 -16.38 -23.27
N GLY A 106 -3.31 -17.42 -22.55
CA GLY A 106 -2.91 -18.69 -23.16
C GLY A 106 -4.07 -19.45 -23.79
N GLU A 107 -5.29 -19.34 -23.26
CA GLU A 107 -6.50 -19.87 -23.89
C GLU A 107 -6.91 -19.07 -25.14
N GLU A 108 -6.88 -17.73 -25.06
CA GLU A 108 -7.17 -16.86 -26.20
C GLU A 108 -6.19 -17.09 -27.35
N GLN A 109 -4.89 -17.29 -27.06
CA GLN A 109 -3.89 -17.60 -28.08
C GLN A 109 -4.18 -18.95 -28.76
N ARG A 110 -4.40 -20.02 -27.97
CA ARG A 110 -4.72 -21.34 -28.52
C ARG A 110 -5.96 -21.32 -29.41
N ALA A 111 -7.01 -20.62 -28.97
CA ALA A 111 -8.23 -20.47 -29.75
C ALA A 111 -8.05 -19.63 -31.02
N ASN A 112 -7.02 -18.77 -31.08
CA ASN A 112 -6.66 -18.04 -32.29
C ASN A 112 -5.85 -18.93 -33.24
N ASP A 113 -4.84 -19.65 -32.73
CA ASP A 113 -4.02 -20.58 -33.50
C ASP A 113 -4.89 -21.69 -34.14
N GLU A 114 -5.88 -22.20 -33.41
CA GLU A 114 -6.84 -23.20 -33.91
C GLU A 114 -7.70 -22.65 -35.05
N ARG A 115 -8.17 -21.40 -34.95
CA ARG A 115 -8.90 -20.73 -36.04
C ARG A 115 -8.02 -20.52 -37.27
N GLU A 116 -6.78 -20.06 -37.09
CA GLU A 116 -5.84 -19.87 -38.19
C GLU A 116 -5.52 -21.20 -38.90
N LEU A 117 -5.34 -22.27 -38.13
CA LEU A 117 -5.14 -23.61 -38.68
C LEU A 117 -6.35 -24.08 -39.48
N GLN A 118 -7.56 -23.86 -38.96
CA GLN A 118 -8.79 -24.28 -39.60
C GLN A 118 -9.04 -23.48 -40.90
N GLU A 119 -8.82 -22.17 -40.89
CA GLU A 119 -8.84 -21.34 -42.10
C GLU A 119 -7.80 -21.80 -43.14
N TYR A 120 -6.61 -22.21 -42.71
CA TYR A 120 -5.59 -22.72 -43.61
C TYR A 120 -5.98 -24.07 -44.24
N LEU A 121 -6.53 -24.98 -43.43
CA LEU A 121 -7.03 -26.28 -43.91
C LEU A 121 -8.18 -26.09 -44.91
N ASP A 122 -9.13 -25.21 -44.61
CA ASP A 122 -10.24 -24.89 -45.51
C ASP A 122 -9.73 -24.30 -46.83
N ARG A 123 -8.74 -23.41 -46.82
CA ARG A 123 -8.14 -22.86 -48.07
C ARG A 123 -7.38 -23.88 -48.91
N ARG A 124 -6.86 -24.95 -48.29
CA ARG A 124 -6.00 -25.93 -48.95
C ARG A 124 -6.74 -27.17 -49.41
N TYR A 125 -7.82 -27.53 -48.72
CA TYR A 125 -8.55 -28.79 -48.92
C TYR A 125 -10.06 -28.62 -49.15
N GLY A 126 -10.60 -27.41 -48.97
CA GLY A 126 -11.96 -27.02 -49.40
C GLY A 126 -11.96 -26.44 -50.80
#